data_AF-A0A397T5W3-F1
#
_entry.id   AF-A0A397T5W3-F1
#
_cell.length_a   1.000
_cell.length_b   1.000
_cell.length_c   1.000
_cell.angle_alpha   90.00
_cell.angle_beta   90.00
_cell.angle_gamma   90.00
#
_symmetry.space_group_name_H-M   'P 1'
#
loop_
_entity.id
_entity.type
_entity.pdbx_description
1 polymer ?
#
loop_
_entity_poly.entity_id
_entity_poly.type
_entity_poly.pdbx_seq_one_letter_code
_entity_poly.pdbx_strand_id
1 'polypeptide(L)'
;MGFIEEFKSKNFTIYAQWAGLLSIPFLFIAGGVAFLAFFLFSIIAWILAFILIFVEVPLCMKICPTSPKFDAFIKIFENNYLRTIGYLLFSVVIFIFASKSGIYILPGLSLAITGICYGIAALKHQNHASSTLTGGSGV
;
A
#
# COMPACT_ATOMS: atom_id res chain seq x y z
N MET A 1 -6.00 -17.57 -13.99
CA MET A 1 -5.72 -16.23 -14.53
C MET A 1 -4.35 -15.83 -14.04
N GLY A 2 -3.36 -15.83 -14.93
CA GLY A 2 -1.95 -15.74 -14.56
C GLY A 2 -1.48 -14.29 -14.31
N PHE A 3 -0.41 -14.12 -13.53
CA PHE A 3 0.30 -12.85 -13.30
C PHE A 3 0.52 -12.03 -14.60
N ILE A 4 0.75 -12.71 -15.72
CA ILE A 4 0.99 -12.13 -17.04
C ILE A 4 -0.27 -11.51 -17.65
N GLU A 5 -1.45 -12.06 -17.39
CA GLU A 5 -2.73 -11.53 -17.92
C GLU A 5 -3.15 -10.26 -17.18
N GLU A 6 -2.92 -10.20 -15.86
CA GLU A 6 -3.20 -9.01 -15.07
C GLU A 6 -2.29 -7.83 -15.43
N PHE A 7 -1.01 -8.10 -15.69
CA PHE A 7 -0.06 -7.09 -16.20
C PHE A 7 -0.40 -6.64 -17.62
N LYS A 8 -1.17 -7.43 -18.39
CA LYS A 8 -1.63 -7.10 -19.74
C LYS A 8 -2.97 -6.35 -19.74
N SER A 9 -3.72 -6.36 -18.64
CA SER A 9 -5.04 -5.73 -18.53
C SER A 9 -5.03 -4.20 -18.58
N LYS A 10 -3.85 -3.55 -18.48
CA LYS A 10 -3.67 -2.09 -18.46
C LYS A 10 -4.50 -1.38 -17.36
N ASN A 11 -4.94 -2.09 -16.33
CA ASN A 11 -5.68 -1.50 -15.22
C ASN A 11 -4.71 -0.83 -14.23
N PHE A 12 -4.83 0.48 -14.09
CA PHE A 12 -3.96 1.27 -13.21
C PHE A 12 -4.12 0.91 -11.73
N THR A 13 -5.28 0.39 -11.34
CA THR A 13 -5.54 -0.14 -10.00
C THR A 13 -4.66 -1.35 -9.68
N ILE A 14 -4.43 -2.25 -10.65
CA ILE A 14 -3.60 -3.44 -10.44
C ILE A 14 -2.13 -3.04 -10.32
N TYR A 15 -1.64 -2.15 -11.19
CA TYR A 15 -0.27 -1.65 -11.08
C TYR A 15 -0.05 -0.91 -9.74
N ALA A 16 -1.05 -0.15 -9.28
CA ALA A 16 -0.99 0.50 -7.99
C ALA A 16 -0.91 -0.52 -6.85
N GLN A 17 -1.72 -1.58 -6.88
CA GLN A 17 -1.67 -2.64 -5.87
C GLN A 17 -0.30 -3.35 -5.84
N TRP A 18 0.30 -3.64 -7.01
CA TRP A 18 1.64 -4.24 -7.07
C TRP A 18 2.72 -3.30 -6.54
N ALA A 19 2.62 -2.00 -6.84
CA ALA A 19 3.53 -0.99 -6.28
C ALA A 19 3.36 -0.87 -4.76
N GLY A 20 2.13 -0.94 -4.25
CA GLY A 20 1.81 -0.94 -2.83
C GLY A 20 2.35 -2.19 -2.12
N LEU A 21 2.18 -3.37 -2.73
CA LEU A 21 2.75 -4.62 -2.22
C LEU A 21 4.28 -4.57 -2.14
N LEU A 22 4.93 -3.93 -3.11
CA LEU A 22 6.38 -3.72 -3.14
C LEU A 22 6.86 -2.69 -2.10
N SER A 23 6.01 -1.75 -1.69
CA SER A 23 6.33 -0.77 -0.65
C SER A 23 6.45 -1.39 0.75
N ILE A 24 5.74 -2.50 1.02
CA ILE A 24 5.72 -3.21 2.31
C ILE A 24 7.12 -3.74 2.70
N PRO A 25 7.82 -4.57 1.90
CA PRO A 25 9.16 -5.04 2.27
C PRO A 25 10.15 -3.89 2.40
N PHE A 26 10.03 -2.82 1.61
CA PHE A 26 10.87 -1.64 1.77
C PHE A 26 10.67 -0.95 3.13
N LEU A 27 9.42 -0.81 3.59
CA LEU A 27 9.14 -0.26 4.92
C LEU A 27 9.66 -1.15 6.05
N PHE A 28 9.57 -2.48 5.91
CA PHE A 28 10.12 -3.41 6.90
C PHE A 28 11.64 -3.31 6.99
N ILE A 29 12.34 -3.31 5.85
CA ILE A 29 13.80 -3.20 5.78
C ILE A 29 14.26 -1.84 6.33
N ALA A 30 13.62 -0.74 5.88
CA ALA A 30 13.95 0.60 6.36
C ALA A 30 13.74 0.73 7.88
N GLY A 31 12.62 0.21 8.40
CA GLY A 31 12.35 0.17 9.84
C GLY A 31 13.37 -0.67 10.61
N GLY A 32 13.74 -1.85 10.10
CA GLY A 32 14.72 -2.73 10.75
C GLY A 32 16.12 -2.14 10.80
N VAL A 33 16.61 -1.57 9.69
CA VAL A 33 17.95 -0.98 9.62
C VAL A 33 18.04 0.30 10.45
N ALA A 34 16.98 1.11 10.48
CA ALA A 34 16.94 2.33 11.28
C ALA A 34 16.61 2.10 12.76
N PHE A 35 16.27 0.88 13.19
CA PHE A 35 15.75 0.59 14.54
C PHE A 35 16.69 1.03 15.66
N LEU A 36 17.99 0.80 15.50
CA LEU A 36 19.00 1.14 16.51
C LEU A 36 19.30 2.65 16.56
N ALA A 37 19.11 3.37 15.46
CA ALA A 37 19.40 4.80 15.37
C ALA A 37 18.17 5.68 15.67
N PHE A 38 16.99 5.22 15.27
CA PHE A 38 15.76 6.00 15.26
C PHE A 38 14.52 5.14 15.60
N PHE A 39 14.50 4.62 16.81
CA PHE A 39 13.45 3.71 17.32
C PHE A 39 12.01 4.17 17.04
N LEU A 40 11.70 5.45 17.27
CA LEU A 40 10.35 6.00 17.07
C LEU A 40 9.90 5.96 15.59
N PHE A 41 10.79 6.31 14.66
CA PHE A 41 10.49 6.30 13.24
C PHE A 41 10.36 4.88 12.69
N SER A 42 11.17 3.95 13.20
CA SER A 42 11.09 2.53 12.86
C SER A 42 9.76 1.89 13.27
N ILE A 43 9.26 2.19 14.47
CA ILE A 43 7.96 1.67 14.92
C ILE A 43 6.83 2.19 14.02
N ILE A 44 6.83 3.48 13.70
CA ILE A 44 5.79 4.07 12.84
C ILE A 44 5.86 3.44 11.43
N ALA A 45 7.05 3.24 10.88
CA ALA A 45 7.23 2.58 9.58
C ALA A 45 6.68 1.15 9.57
N TRP A 46 6.89 0.39 10.65
CA TRP A 46 6.31 -0.95 10.78
C TRP A 46 4.79 -0.92 10.93
N ILE A 47 4.23 0.00 11.73
CA ILE A 47 2.76 0.17 11.84
C ILE A 47 2.15 0.45 10.46
N LEU A 48 2.76 1.35 9.68
CA LEU A 48 2.32 1.63 8.32
C LEU A 48 2.45 0.41 7.40
N ALA A 49 3.54 -0.36 7.48
CA ALA A 49 3.70 -1.59 6.72
C ALA A 49 2.62 -2.62 7.05
N PHE A 50 2.26 -2.78 8.32
CA PHE A 50 1.17 -3.66 8.74
C PHE A 50 -0.18 -3.19 8.19
N ILE A 51 -0.50 -1.89 8.28
CA ILE A 51 -1.73 -1.34 7.71
C ILE A 51 -1.80 -1.60 6.20
N LEU A 52 -0.68 -1.41 5.47
CA LEU A 52 -0.60 -1.66 4.04
C LEU A 52 -0.84 -3.12 3.67
N ILE A 53 -0.37 -4.08 4.48
CA ILE A 53 -0.68 -5.51 4.28
C ILE A 53 -2.19 -5.74 4.28
N PHE A 54 -2.91 -5.19 5.25
CA PHE A 54 -4.37 -5.37 5.33
C PHE A 54 -5.12 -4.64 4.22
N VAL A 55 -4.64 -3.47 3.80
CA VAL A 55 -5.25 -2.71 2.71
C VAL A 55 -5.04 -3.42 1.36
N GLU A 56 -3.86 -3.97 1.09
CA GLU A 56 -3.50 -4.53 -0.22
C GLU A 56 -3.75 -6.03 -0.39
N VAL A 57 -3.79 -6.80 0.70
CA VAL A 57 -3.96 -8.26 0.65
C VAL A 57 -5.35 -8.63 1.20
N PRO A 58 -6.39 -8.70 0.35
CA PRO A 58 -7.73 -9.10 0.80
C PRO A 58 -7.79 -10.53 1.35
N LEU A 59 -6.81 -11.40 1.06
CA LEU A 59 -6.66 -12.69 1.75
C LEU A 59 -6.43 -12.55 3.25
N CYS A 60 -5.69 -11.53 3.70
CA CYS A 60 -5.48 -11.30 5.14
C CYS A 60 -6.80 -10.99 5.85
N MET A 61 -7.71 -10.27 5.19
CA MET A 61 -9.06 -9.98 5.70
C MET A 61 -9.98 -11.22 5.72
N LYS A 62 -9.77 -12.18 4.81
CA LYS A 62 -10.55 -13.43 4.78
C LYS A 62 -10.11 -14.45 5.83
N ILE A 63 -8.84 -14.46 6.22
CA ILE A 63 -8.25 -15.44 7.14
C ILE A 63 -8.29 -14.95 8.59
N CYS A 64 -8.16 -13.64 8.83
CA CYS A 64 -8.20 -13.08 10.18
C CYS A 64 -9.65 -12.76 10.58
N PRO A 65 -10.17 -13.26 11.73
CA PRO A 65 -11.42 -12.80 12.30
C PRO A 65 -11.23 -11.37 12.82
N THR A 66 -11.35 -10.39 11.92
CA THR A 66 -11.20 -8.97 12.21
C THR A 66 -12.46 -8.42 12.86
N SER A 67 -12.28 -7.39 13.70
CA SER A 67 -13.40 -6.71 14.35
C SER A 67 -14.26 -5.98 13.30
N PRO A 68 -15.59 -5.89 13.45
CA PRO A 68 -16.46 -5.15 12.53
C PRO A 68 -16.05 -3.68 12.31
N LYS A 69 -15.40 -3.07 13.32
CA LYS A 69 -14.84 -1.71 13.21
C LYS A 69 -13.64 -1.64 12.27
N PHE A 70 -12.82 -2.70 12.25
CA PHE A 70 -11.68 -2.81 11.36
C PHE A 70 -12.12 -3.07 9.93
N ASP A 71 -13.14 -3.92 9.73
CA ASP A 71 -13.72 -4.15 8.41
C ASP A 71 -14.32 -2.87 7.82
N ALA A 72 -15.04 -2.10 8.63
CA ALA A 72 -15.55 -0.79 8.22
C ALA A 72 -14.43 0.18 7.85
N PHE A 73 -13.30 0.16 8.57
CA PHE A 73 -12.13 0.98 8.25
C PHE A 73 -11.50 0.56 6.91
N ILE A 74 -11.30 -0.73 6.67
CA ILE A 74 -10.75 -1.23 5.40
C ILE A 74 -11.69 -0.94 4.23
N LYS A 75 -13.01 -0.99 4.46
CA LYS A 75 -14.01 -0.66 3.44
C LYS A 75 -13.92 0.79 2.93
N ILE A 76 -13.45 1.72 3.77
CA ILE A 76 -13.18 3.10 3.34
C ILE A 76 -12.10 3.14 2.24
N PHE A 77 -11.16 2.19 2.26
CA PHE A 77 -10.11 2.04 1.25
C PHE A 77 -10.55 1.26 0.00
N GLU A 78 -11.82 0.83 -0.13
CA GLU A 78 -12.34 0.32 -1.41
C GLU A 78 -12.47 1.45 -2.45
N ASN A 79 -12.65 2.69 -1.99
CA ASN A 79 -12.72 3.83 -2.89
C ASN A 79 -11.30 4.24 -3.35
N ASN A 80 -11.07 4.20 -4.66
CA ASN A 80 -9.79 4.56 -5.27
C ASN A 80 -9.34 5.98 -4.88
N TYR A 81 -10.27 6.94 -4.72
CA TYR A 81 -9.93 8.30 -4.27
C TYR A 81 -9.36 8.34 -2.84
N LEU A 82 -9.95 7.56 -1.92
CA LEU A 82 -9.51 7.51 -0.53
C LEU A 82 -8.18 6.77 -0.39
N ARG A 83 -7.96 5.74 -1.21
CA ARG A 83 -6.64 5.13 -1.37
C ARG A 83 -5.60 6.14 -1.85
N THR A 84 -5.86 6.88 -2.93
CA THR A 84 -4.92 7.92 -3.40
C THR A 84 -4.49 8.86 -2.29
N ILE A 85 -5.46 9.40 -1.55
CA ILE A 85 -5.19 10.34 -0.45
C ILE A 85 -4.39 9.65 0.65
N GLY A 86 -4.77 8.42 1.05
CA GLY A 86 -4.07 7.64 2.08
C GLY A 86 -2.61 7.38 1.72
N TYR A 87 -2.33 6.89 0.51
CA TYR A 87 -0.96 6.58 0.07
C TYR A 87 -0.10 7.83 -0.11
N LEU A 88 -0.67 8.93 -0.61
CA LEU A 88 0.05 10.21 -0.67
C LEU A 88 0.38 10.74 0.72
N LEU A 89 -0.55 10.64 1.67
CA LEU A 89 -0.33 11.07 3.05
C LEU A 89 0.74 10.21 3.73
N PHE A 90 0.69 8.89 3.55
CA PHE A 90 1.73 7.98 4.05
C PHE A 90 3.09 8.27 3.41
N SER A 91 3.13 8.57 2.11
CA SER A 91 4.35 8.97 1.41
C SER A 91 4.95 10.26 2.01
N VAL A 92 4.13 11.29 2.25
CA VAL A 92 4.58 12.54 2.90
C VAL A 92 5.17 12.27 4.28
N VAL A 93 4.51 11.44 5.11
CA VAL A 93 5.01 11.06 6.44
C VAL A 93 6.37 10.37 6.35
N ILE A 94 6.54 9.42 5.42
CA ILE A 94 7.82 8.71 5.23
C ILE A 94 8.90 9.64 4.67
N PHE A 95 8.55 10.60 3.80
CA PHE A 95 9.50 11.61 3.32
C PHE A 95 9.98 12.55 4.43
N ILE A 96 9.14 12.84 5.43
CA ILE A 96 9.60 13.57 6.63
C ILE A 96 10.67 12.75 7.36
N PHE A 97 10.53 11.43 7.44
CA PHE A 97 11.56 10.56 8.06
C PHE A 97 12.82 10.48 7.20
N ALA A 98 12.69 10.61 5.88
CA ALA A 98 13.83 10.65 4.96
C ALA A 98 14.77 11.84 5.22
N SER A 99 14.27 12.93 5.81
CA SER A 99 15.11 14.07 6.23
C SER A 99 16.03 13.72 7.41
N LYS A 100 15.75 12.64 8.14
CA LYS A 100 16.60 12.12 9.23
C LYS A 100 17.49 10.96 8.80
N SER A 101 17.01 10.12 7.89
CA SER A 101 17.78 9.00 7.35
C SER A 101 17.40 8.72 5.90
N GLY A 102 18.41 8.69 5.01
CA GLY A 102 18.20 8.44 3.58
C GLY A 102 17.61 7.06 3.26
N ILE A 103 17.59 6.13 4.22
CA ILE A 103 17.02 4.80 4.03
C ILE A 103 15.50 4.81 3.80
N TYR A 104 14.81 5.87 4.26
CA TYR A 104 13.36 6.03 4.08
C TYR A 104 12.99 6.62 2.70
N ILE A 105 13.96 7.02 1.87
CA ILE A 105 13.68 7.58 0.54
C ILE A 105 13.02 6.54 -0.37
N LEU A 106 13.57 5.31 -0.42
CA LEU A 106 13.03 4.22 -1.25
C LEU A 106 11.56 3.87 -0.92
N PRO A 107 11.19 3.60 0.35
CA PRO A 107 9.78 3.35 0.68
C PRO A 107 8.90 4.58 0.42
N GLY A 108 9.40 5.80 0.67
CA GLY A 108 8.66 7.03 0.39
C GLY A 108 8.30 7.21 -1.09
N LEU A 109 9.27 6.94 -1.98
CA LEU A 109 9.08 6.97 -3.43
C LEU A 109 8.12 5.87 -3.92
N SER A 110 8.26 4.65 -3.39
CA SER A 110 7.37 3.54 -3.74
C SER A 110 5.92 3.83 -3.34
N LEU A 111 5.69 4.43 -2.17
CA LEU A 111 4.36 4.90 -1.75
C LEU A 111 3.84 6.05 -2.61
N ALA A 112 4.71 6.99 -3.01
CA ALA A 112 4.33 8.09 -3.90
C ALA A 112 3.86 7.58 -5.27
N ILE A 113 4.62 6.66 -5.87
CA ILE A 113 4.26 6.01 -7.14
C ILE A 113 2.92 5.30 -7.00
N THR A 114 2.71 4.57 -5.90
CA THR A 114 1.44 3.88 -5.63
C THR A 114 0.27 4.86 -5.53
N GLY A 115 0.44 5.96 -4.78
CA GLY A 115 -0.57 7.01 -4.65
C GLY A 115 -0.90 7.67 -5.99
N ILE A 116 0.11 7.98 -6.81
CA ILE A 116 -0.08 8.55 -8.15
C ILE A 116 -0.81 7.55 -9.06
N CYS A 117 -0.45 6.27 -9.05
CA CYS A 117 -1.12 5.23 -9.84
C CYS A 117 -2.60 5.07 -9.43
N TYR A 118 -2.91 5.07 -8.13
CA TYR A 118 -4.30 5.09 -7.66
C TYR A 118 -5.01 6.38 -8.05
N GLY A 119 -4.33 7.52 -8.04
CA GLY A 119 -4.88 8.81 -8.46
C GLY A 119 -5.27 8.83 -9.93
N ILE A 120 -4.41 8.28 -10.80
CA ILE A 120 -4.71 8.13 -12.23
C ILE A 120 -5.89 7.18 -12.44
N ALA A 121 -5.97 6.08 -11.67
CA ALA A 121 -7.10 5.16 -11.73
C ALA A 121 -8.42 5.82 -11.28
N ALA A 122 -8.36 6.66 -10.24
CA ALA A 122 -9.50 7.43 -9.74
C ALA A 122 -9.98 8.46 -10.78
N LEU A 123 -9.07 9.22 -11.40
CA LEU A 123 -9.37 10.16 -12.48
C LEU A 123 -9.94 9.48 -13.73
N LYS A 124 -9.57 8.22 -13.99
CA LYS A 124 -10.11 7.40 -15.08
C LYS A 124 -11.42 6.68 -14.72
N HIS A 125 -11.98 6.90 -13.52
CA HIS A 125 -13.17 6.22 -13.01
C HIS A 125 -13.10 4.69 -13.14
N GLN A 126 -11.90 4.10 -13.01
CA GLN A 126 -11.75 2.65 -13.05
C GLN A 126 -12.31 2.04 -11.76
N ASN A 127 -13.09 0.96 -11.88
CA ASN A 127 -13.53 0.21 -10.71
C ASN A 127 -12.31 -0.41 -10.01
N HIS A 128 -12.36 -0.50 -8.69
CA HIS A 128 -11.31 -1.12 -7.91
C HIS A 128 -11.26 -2.63 -8.24
N ALA A 129 -10.21 -3.06 -8.94
CA ALA A 129 -9.92 -4.46 -9.20
C ALA A 129 -8.68 -4.85 -8.40
N SER A 130 -8.82 -5.88 -7.57
CA SER A 130 -7.72 -6.46 -6.81
C SER A 130 -7.26 -7.75 -7.48
N SER A 131 -5.95 -7.97 -7.52
CA SER A 131 -5.32 -9.15 -8.12
C SER A 131 -5.91 -10.45 -7.58
N THR A 132 -6.07 -11.42 -8.47
CA THR A 132 -6.51 -12.78 -8.16
C THR A 132 -5.49 -13.49 -7.25
N LEU A 133 -4.20 -13.13 -7.38
CA LEU A 133 -3.09 -13.66 -6.58
C LEU A 133 -3.13 -13.19 -5.11
N THR A 134 -3.69 -12.01 -4.86
CA THR A 134 -3.89 -11.47 -3.50
C THR A 134 -5.30 -11.79 -2.95
N GLY A 135 -6.06 -12.63 -3.66
CA GLY A 135 -7.43 -13.11 -3.33
C GLY A 135 -8.55 -12.13 -3.61
N GLY A 136 -8.30 -11.15 -4.48
CA GLY A 136 -9.31 -10.27 -5.06
C GLY A 136 -10.13 -10.92 -6.17
N SER A 137 -11.05 -10.16 -6.74
CA SER A 137 -12.03 -10.60 -7.75
C SER A 137 -11.41 -11.00 -9.09
N GLY A 138 -10.11 -10.74 -9.30
CA GLY A 138 -9.49 -10.82 -10.61
C GLY A 138 -10.10 -9.82 -11.59
N VAL A 139 -9.64 -9.88 -12.85
CA VAL A 139 -10.26 -9.23 -14.00
C VAL A 139 -10.75 -10.29 -14.97
#